data_AF-A0A365QIW6-F1
#
_entry.id   AF-A0A365QIW6-F1
#
_cell.length_a   1.000
_cell.length_b   1.000
_cell.length_c   1.000
_cell.angle_alpha   90.00
_cell.angle_beta   90.00
_cell.angle_gamma   90.00
#
_symmetry.space_group_name_H-M   'P 1'
#
loop_
_entity.id
_entity.type
_entity.pdbx_description
1 polymer ?
#
loop_
_entity_poly.entity_id
_entity_poly.type
_entity_poly.pdbx_seq_one_letter_code
_entity_poly.pdbx_strand_id
1 'polypeptide(L)'
;MEARRIFEGKTLPTVEQGVGMISIDTIERQWDLVHCEPETNRMVLVSRSREVGIVGKMAIRDDGKFCLVFEIWATIDPNFGLCEIQQWHIDRSEYQARLAELQHALKANGYLACSQAKLNAVARRFNEPSAGR
;
A
#
# COMPACT_ATOMS: atom_id res chain seq x y z
N MET A 1 2.38 14.23 -4.43
CA MET A 1 3.54 14.20 -3.52
C MET A 1 4.56 13.28 -4.16
N GLU A 2 5.77 13.76 -4.45
CA GLU A 2 6.82 12.94 -5.08
C GLU A 2 7.47 12.07 -4.00
N ALA A 3 7.37 10.75 -4.13
CA ALA A 3 7.89 9.78 -3.15
C ALA A 3 9.39 10.01 -2.87
N ARG A 4 10.15 10.39 -3.89
CA ARG A 4 11.59 10.72 -3.76
C ARG A 4 11.84 11.82 -2.74
N ARG A 5 11.09 12.93 -2.80
CA ARG A 5 11.30 14.10 -1.92
C ARG A 5 11.15 13.80 -0.44
N ILE A 6 10.41 12.73 -0.09
CA ILE A 6 10.20 12.32 1.31
C ILE A 6 11.49 11.74 1.92
N PHE A 7 12.35 11.15 1.09
CA PHE A 7 13.54 10.43 1.52
C PHE A 7 14.86 11.05 1.04
N GLU A 8 14.80 12.17 0.31
CA GLU A 8 15.98 12.95 -0.03
C GLU A 8 16.73 13.39 1.24
N GLY A 9 18.04 13.15 1.26
CA GLY A 9 18.90 13.48 2.41
C GLY A 9 18.78 12.53 3.60
N LYS A 10 17.91 11.52 3.57
CA LYS A 10 17.82 10.49 4.61
C LYS A 10 18.84 9.38 4.40
N THR A 11 19.35 8.82 5.50
CA THR A 11 20.15 7.60 5.47
C THR A 11 19.23 6.41 5.26
N LEU A 12 19.28 5.82 4.06
CA LEU A 12 18.55 4.61 3.70
C LEU A 12 19.48 3.39 3.68
N PRO A 13 18.96 2.17 3.94
CA PRO A 13 19.74 0.96 3.79
C PRO A 13 20.10 0.74 2.31
N THR A 14 21.32 0.23 2.07
CA THR A 14 21.74 -0.25 0.75
C THR A 14 21.33 -1.70 0.55
N VAL A 15 20.73 -2.03 -0.58
CA VAL A 15 20.28 -3.38 -0.92
C VAL A 15 20.77 -3.82 -2.30
N GLU A 16 21.07 -5.10 -2.45
CA GLU A 16 21.35 -5.71 -3.76
C GLU A 16 20.08 -5.79 -4.60
N GLN A 17 20.22 -5.72 -5.93
CA GLN A 17 19.09 -5.89 -6.83
C GLN A 17 18.54 -7.33 -6.80
N GLY A 18 17.21 -7.48 -6.84
CA GLY A 18 16.55 -8.78 -6.72
C GLY A 18 15.04 -8.74 -6.98
N VAL A 19 14.37 -9.87 -6.75
CA VAL A 19 12.90 -9.97 -6.77
C VAL A 19 12.35 -9.32 -5.51
N GLY A 20 11.16 -8.72 -5.61
CA GLY A 20 10.50 -8.11 -4.44
C GLY A 20 10.87 -6.64 -4.25
N MET A 21 11.20 -5.92 -5.33
CA MET A 21 11.48 -4.49 -5.28
C MET A 21 10.92 -3.77 -6.51
N ILE A 22 10.63 -2.47 -6.34
CA ILE A 22 10.30 -1.55 -7.44
C ILE A 22 11.12 -0.28 -7.34
N SER A 23 11.49 0.28 -8.50
CA SER A 23 12.19 1.56 -8.56
C SER A 23 11.27 2.71 -8.19
N ILE A 24 11.87 3.80 -7.71
CA ILE A 24 11.16 5.05 -7.46
C ILE A 24 10.45 5.58 -8.71
N ASP A 25 11.05 5.43 -9.88
CA ASP A 25 10.46 5.88 -11.15
C ASP A 25 9.18 5.10 -11.48
N THR A 26 9.14 3.80 -11.17
CA THR A 26 7.92 2.99 -11.31
C THR A 26 6.85 3.42 -10.31
N ILE A 27 7.23 3.69 -9.05
CA ILE A 27 6.32 4.22 -8.02
C ILE A 27 5.67 5.50 -8.51
N GLU A 28 6.45 6.49 -8.94
CA GLU A 28 5.95 7.79 -9.38
C GLU A 28 5.05 7.71 -10.63
N ARG A 29 5.19 6.66 -11.44
CA ARG A 29 4.39 6.46 -12.67
C ARG A 29 3.13 5.62 -12.48
N GLN A 30 3.12 4.67 -11.55
CA GLN A 30 2.10 3.63 -11.51
C GLN A 30 1.40 3.49 -10.16
N TRP A 31 1.90 4.18 -9.13
CA TRP A 31 1.44 4.00 -7.77
C TRP A 31 1.05 5.34 -7.15
N ASP A 32 0.08 5.25 -6.24
CA ASP A 32 -0.33 6.35 -5.39
C ASP A 32 0.12 6.05 -3.96
N LEU A 33 0.69 7.06 -3.32
CA LEU A 33 1.11 7.00 -1.92
C LEU A 33 -0.10 7.12 -1.00
N VAL A 34 -0.33 6.08 -0.18
CA VAL A 34 -1.47 5.98 0.74
C VAL A 34 -1.05 6.32 2.17
N HIS A 35 0.12 5.85 2.58
CA HIS A 35 0.68 6.12 3.90
C HIS A 35 2.21 6.11 3.83
N CYS A 36 2.86 6.92 4.66
CA CYS A 36 4.30 6.95 4.78
C CYS A 36 4.69 7.13 6.25
N GLU A 37 5.63 6.32 6.72
CA GLU A 37 6.26 6.42 8.02
C GLU A 37 7.76 6.71 7.80
N PRO A 38 8.17 7.99 7.72
CA PRO A 38 9.52 8.36 7.33
C PRO A 38 10.61 7.94 8.31
N GLU A 39 10.27 7.64 9.57
CA GLU A 39 11.23 7.22 10.62
C GLU A 39 11.64 5.75 10.46
N THR A 40 10.75 4.92 9.90
CA THR A 40 11.01 3.49 9.63
C THR A 40 11.27 3.22 8.15
N ASN A 41 11.34 4.29 7.35
CA ASN A 41 11.43 4.28 5.90
C ASN A 41 10.28 3.52 5.22
N ARG A 42 9.13 3.39 5.86
CA ARG A 42 8.05 2.55 5.34
C ARG A 42 7.03 3.34 4.53
N MET A 43 6.51 2.71 3.49
CA MET A 43 5.45 3.26 2.66
C MET A 43 4.38 2.20 2.41
N VAL A 44 3.13 2.65 2.38
CA VAL A 44 2.00 1.91 1.83
C VAL A 44 1.61 2.57 0.51
N LEU A 45 1.59 1.77 -0.55
CA LEU A 45 1.21 2.21 -1.88
C LEU A 45 -0.01 1.42 -2.35
N VAL A 46 -0.77 2.05 -3.23
CA VAL A 46 -1.80 1.39 -4.03
C VAL A 46 -1.50 1.64 -5.49
N SER A 47 -1.68 0.62 -6.33
CA SER A 47 -1.58 0.78 -7.78
C SER A 47 -2.65 1.76 -8.25
N ARG A 48 -2.36 2.52 -9.32
CA ARG A 48 -3.36 3.43 -9.92
C ARG A 48 -4.57 2.71 -10.50
N SER A 49 -4.43 1.43 -10.86
CA SER A 49 -5.58 0.57 -11.22
C SER A 49 -6.43 0.18 -10.01
N ARG A 50 -5.92 0.39 -8.79
CA ARG A 50 -6.55 0.07 -7.49
C ARG A 50 -6.75 -1.42 -7.25
N GLU A 51 -6.04 -2.26 -8.00
CA GLU A 51 -6.15 -3.73 -7.93
C GLU A 51 -5.07 -4.34 -7.03
N VAL A 52 -4.08 -3.55 -6.63
CA VAL A 52 -2.93 -4.01 -5.84
C VAL A 52 -2.59 -2.99 -4.78
N GLY A 53 -2.38 -3.47 -3.55
CA GLY A 53 -1.79 -2.73 -2.45
C GLY A 53 -0.48 -3.37 -2.00
N ILE A 54 0.49 -2.54 -1.63
CA ILE A 54 1.78 -2.99 -1.14
C ILE A 54 2.19 -2.21 0.10
N VAL A 55 2.92 -2.87 1.00
CA VAL A 55 3.71 -2.21 2.04
C VAL A 55 5.17 -2.63 1.89
N GLY A 56 6.07 -1.66 2.02
CA GLY A 56 7.49 -1.89 1.85
C GLY A 56 8.34 -0.80 2.45
N LYS A 57 9.66 -1.01 2.44
CA LYS A 57 10.65 -0.05 2.93
C LYS A 57 11.43 0.57 1.79
N MET A 58 11.66 1.87 1.91
CA MET A 58 12.55 2.61 1.03
C MET A 58 14.01 2.22 1.31
N ALA A 59 14.75 2.04 0.23
CA ALA A 59 16.15 1.65 0.23
C ALA A 59 16.87 2.29 -0.96
N ILE A 60 18.20 2.21 -0.95
CA ILE A 60 19.06 2.57 -2.07
C ILE A 60 19.61 1.26 -2.66
N ARG A 61 19.49 1.08 -3.97
CA ARG A 61 20.12 -0.06 -4.66
C ARG A 61 21.64 0.12 -4.73
N ASP A 62 22.35 -0.98 -4.93
CA ASP A 62 23.78 -1.02 -5.26
C ASP A 62 24.19 -0.03 -6.39
N ASP A 63 23.32 0.20 -7.37
CA ASP A 63 23.49 1.20 -8.44
C ASP A 63 23.19 2.66 -8.04
N GLY A 64 22.92 2.91 -6.76
CA GLY A 64 22.67 4.24 -6.18
C GLY A 64 21.25 4.76 -6.36
N LYS A 65 20.32 3.97 -6.92
CA LYS A 65 18.94 4.42 -7.17
C LYS A 65 18.00 4.09 -6.02
N PHE A 66 17.06 4.99 -5.75
CA PHE A 66 15.98 4.74 -4.81
C PHE A 66 15.07 3.59 -5.29
N CYS A 67 14.72 2.72 -4.35
CA CYS A 67 13.76 1.65 -4.56
C CYS A 67 12.92 1.43 -3.31
N LEU A 68 11.79 0.75 -3.48
CA LEU A 68 11.01 0.18 -2.39
C LEU A 68 11.19 -1.34 -2.42
N VAL A 69 11.60 -1.91 -1.29
CA VAL A 69 11.64 -3.36 -1.06
C VAL A 69 10.31 -3.78 -0.44
N PHE A 70 9.64 -4.75 -1.05
CA PHE A 70 8.35 -5.25 -0.58
C PHE A 70 8.50 -6.00 0.73
N GLU A 71 7.56 -5.74 1.64
CA GLU A 71 7.31 -6.55 2.82
C GLU A 71 6.03 -7.38 2.62
N ILE A 72 4.96 -6.76 2.10
CA ILE A 72 3.72 -7.43 1.69
C ILE A 72 3.27 -6.89 0.33
N TRP A 73 2.77 -7.79 -0.51
CA TRP A 73 1.99 -7.50 -1.71
C TRP A 73 0.65 -8.20 -1.59
N ALA A 74 -0.44 -7.52 -1.95
CA ALA A 74 -1.77 -8.12 -1.97
C ALA A 74 -2.60 -7.55 -3.11
N THR A 75 -3.41 -8.41 -3.72
CA THR A 75 -4.45 -7.97 -4.66
C THR A 75 -5.66 -7.47 -3.89
N ILE A 76 -6.34 -6.48 -4.44
CA ILE A 76 -7.60 -5.94 -3.94
C ILE A 76 -8.71 -6.53 -4.81
N ASP A 77 -9.59 -7.32 -4.21
CA ASP A 77 -10.71 -7.92 -4.94
C ASP A 77 -11.84 -6.91 -5.21
N PRO A 78 -12.78 -7.22 -6.13
CA PRO A 78 -13.93 -6.36 -6.41
C PRO A 78 -14.88 -6.14 -5.22
N ASN A 79 -14.77 -6.93 -4.14
CA ASN A 79 -15.53 -6.76 -2.91
C ASN A 79 -14.76 -5.92 -1.87
N PHE A 80 -13.68 -5.25 -2.28
CA PHE A 80 -12.85 -4.40 -1.44
C PHE A 80 -12.19 -5.18 -0.28
N GLY A 81 -11.84 -6.45 -0.53
CA GLY A 81 -11.03 -7.31 0.33
C GLY A 81 -9.59 -7.43 -0.17
N LEU A 82 -8.68 -7.87 0.71
CA LEU A 82 -7.33 -8.28 0.30
C LEU A 82 -7.31 -9.78 0.01
N CYS A 83 -6.72 -10.17 -1.12
CA CYS A 83 -6.48 -11.54 -1.52
C CYS A 83 -5.04 -11.72 -2.06
N GLU A 84 -4.69 -12.98 -2.39
CA GLU A 84 -3.38 -13.37 -2.97
C GLU A 84 -2.17 -12.71 -2.28
N ILE A 85 -2.14 -12.78 -0.94
CA ILE A 85 -1.14 -12.09 -0.14
C ILE A 85 0.21 -12.81 -0.28
N GLN A 86 1.21 -12.07 -0.74
CA GLN A 86 2.60 -12.50 -0.85
C GLN A 86 3.45 -11.68 0.15
N GLN A 87 4.44 -12.33 0.74
CA GLN A 87 5.36 -11.73 1.71
C GLN A 87 6.80 -11.90 1.26
N TRP A 88 7.63 -10.90 1.54
CA TRP A 88 9.08 -10.94 1.32
C TRP A 88 9.84 -10.34 2.48
N HIS A 89 11.03 -10.88 2.75
CA HIS A 89 12.04 -10.29 3.63
C HIS A 89 11.56 -9.88 5.05
N ILE A 90 10.46 -10.47 5.53
CA ILE A 90 9.91 -10.26 6.87
C ILE A 90 9.69 -11.58 7.59
N ASP A 91 9.90 -11.56 8.89
CA ASP A 91 9.64 -12.72 9.75
C ASP A 91 8.15 -12.91 10.00
N ARG A 92 7.77 -14.13 10.38
CA ARG A 92 6.38 -14.48 10.72
C ARG A 92 5.80 -13.61 11.85
N SER A 93 6.64 -13.15 12.77
CA SER A 93 6.27 -12.24 13.86
C SER A 93 5.88 -10.85 13.35
N GLU A 94 6.49 -10.39 12.25
CA GLU A 94 6.25 -9.08 11.66
C GLU A 94 5.10 -9.09 10.64
N TYR A 95 4.84 -10.24 10.03
CA TYR A 95 3.79 -10.43 9.02
C TYR A 95 2.45 -9.83 9.43
N GLN A 96 1.96 -10.15 10.63
CA GLN A 96 0.65 -9.67 11.09
C GLN A 96 0.62 -8.15 11.26
N ALA A 97 1.73 -7.55 11.73
CA ALA A 97 1.83 -6.11 11.87
C ALA A 97 1.84 -5.41 10.51
N ARG A 98 2.59 -5.94 9.53
CA ARG A 98 2.66 -5.39 8.16
C ARG A 98 1.34 -5.55 7.41
N LEU A 99 0.68 -6.68 7.55
CA LEU A 99 -0.64 -6.89 6.97
C LEU A 99 -1.69 -5.94 7.57
N ALA A 100 -1.66 -5.76 8.90
CA ALA A 100 -2.56 -4.83 9.58
C ALA A 100 -2.31 -3.38 9.14
N GLU A 101 -1.04 -3.00 8.94
CA GLU A 101 -0.66 -1.69 8.43
C GLU A 101 -1.21 -1.43 7.02
N LEU A 102 -1.01 -2.38 6.10
CA LEU A 102 -1.57 -2.32 4.75
C LEU A 102 -3.10 -2.20 4.79
N GLN A 103 -3.76 -3.06 5.57
CA GLN A 103 -5.22 -3.03 5.73
C GLN A 103 -5.71 -1.71 6.31
N HIS A 104 -5.05 -1.20 7.34
CA HIS A 104 -5.45 0.04 7.99
C HIS A 104 -5.32 1.23 7.05
N ALA A 105 -4.18 1.38 6.38
CA ALA A 105 -3.94 2.46 5.43
C ALA A 105 -4.92 2.42 4.25
N LEU A 106 -5.17 1.24 3.66
CA LEU A 106 -6.11 1.11 2.55
C LEU A 106 -7.56 1.34 2.98
N LYS A 107 -7.98 0.87 4.16
CA LYS A 107 -9.32 1.16 4.72
C LYS A 107 -9.51 2.66 4.99
N ALA A 108 -8.52 3.31 5.60
CA ALA A 108 -8.57 4.74 5.90
C ALA A 108 -8.72 5.61 4.65
N ASN A 109 -8.20 5.13 3.51
CA ASN A 109 -8.26 5.80 2.22
C ASN A 109 -9.37 5.27 1.29
N GLY A 110 -10.25 4.39 1.79
CA GLY A 110 -11.43 3.93 1.05
C GLY A 110 -11.18 2.86 -0.03
N TYR A 111 -9.98 2.26 -0.08
CA TYR A 111 -9.65 1.17 -1.00
C TYR A 111 -10.13 -0.19 -0.52
N LEU A 112 -10.39 -0.33 0.79
CA LEU A 112 -10.93 -1.55 1.39
C LEU A 112 -12.24 -1.28 2.14
N ALA A 113 -13.08 -2.30 2.22
CA ALA A 113 -14.31 -2.26 2.98
C ALA A 113 -14.06 -2.01 4.47
N CYS A 114 -14.71 -1.00 5.03
CA CYS A 114 -14.67 -0.73 6.46
C CYS A 114 -15.67 -1.62 7.22
N SER A 115 -15.47 -2.94 7.23
CA SER A 115 -16.42 -3.95 7.78
C SER A 115 -17.77 -4.01 7.06
N GLN A 116 -18.39 -5.19 7.02
CA GLN A 116 -19.67 -5.45 6.34
C GLN A 116 -20.79 -4.48 6.80
N ALA A 117 -20.72 -3.99 8.03
CA ALA A 117 -21.69 -3.04 8.59
C ALA A 117 -21.69 -1.67 7.87
N LYS A 118 -20.52 -1.15 7.45
CA LYS A 118 -20.46 0.10 6.67
C LYS A 118 -20.84 -0.09 5.21
N LEU A 119 -20.48 -1.23 4.61
CA LEU A 119 -20.93 -1.56 3.24
C LEU A 119 -22.47 -1.62 3.17
N ASN A 120 -23.12 -2.26 4.16
CA ASN A 120 -24.57 -2.31 4.26
C ASN A 120 -25.20 -0.93 4.51
N ALA A 121 -24.53 -0.05 5.26
CA ALA A 121 -25.00 1.32 5.49
C ALA A 121 -24.92 2.19 4.22
N VAL A 122 -23.86 2.02 3.41
CA VAL A 122 -23.71 2.71 2.13
C VAL A 122 -24.70 2.17 1.10
N ALA A 123 -24.85 0.85 1.00
CA ALA A 123 -25.84 0.22 0.10
C ALA A 123 -27.29 0.61 0.42
N ARG A 124 -27.63 0.80 1.70
CA ARG A 124 -28.96 1.31 2.09
C ARG A 124 -29.21 2.74 1.61
N ARG A 125 -28.17 3.58 1.59
CA ARG A 125 -28.26 5.00 1.20
C ARG A 125 -28.46 5.19 -0.30
N PHE A 126 -28.09 4.20 -1.12
CA PHE A 126 -28.32 4.20 -2.57
C PHE A 126 -29.63 3.49 -2.98
N ASN A 127 -30.26 2.75 -2.07
CA ASN A 127 -31.54 2.06 -2.29
C ASN A 127 -32.74 2.79 -1.67
N GLU A 128 -32.57 4.00 -1.13
CA GLU A 128 -33.73 4.84 -0.82
C GLU A 128 -34.33 5.30 -2.16
N PRO A 129 -35.57 4.90 -2.51
CA PRO A 129 -36.24 5.51 -3.63
C PRO A 129 -36.28 7.00 -3.34
N SER A 130 -35.83 7.81 -4.28
CA SER A 130 -36.04 9.25 -4.24
C SER A 130 -37.53 9.46 -4.06
N ALA A 131 -37.95 9.75 -2.82
CA ALA A 131 -39.32 10.06 -2.49
C ALA A 131 -39.57 11.42 -3.14
N GLY A 132 -39.94 11.37 -4.42
CA GLY A 132 -40.50 12.51 -5.11
C GLY A 132 -41.78 12.89 -4.40
N ARG A 133 -41.79 14.08 -3.80
CA ARG A 133 -42.79 15.14 -3.98
C ARG A 133 -42.34 16.38 -3.23
#